data_AF-A0A914SJZ4-F1
#
_entry.id   AF-A0A914SJZ4-F1
#
_cell.length_a   1.000
_cell.length_b   1.000
_cell.length_c   1.000
_cell.angle_alpha   90.00
_cell.angle_beta   90.00
_cell.angle_gamma   90.00
#
_symmetry.space_group_name_H-M   'P 1'
#
loop_
_entity.id
_entity.type
_entity.pdbx_description
1 polymer ?
#
loop_
_entity_poly.entity_id
_entity_poly.type
_entity_poly.pdbx_seq_one_letter_code
_entity_poly.pdbx_strand_id
1 'polypeptide(L)'
;LFQFLPGLMLEKIGYNDTVYSLMGGLVADFHNATLDFSHPAYENGWCHFMCNEDWDTLEEELHHQIKEKVLTDKSQIDLCQKGFDDFRNDVISQRETLKIGFIHSDVNETNVLLQRVSDGKYQITGLLDFGDTHKSYLICDIAALILYLAVDANEDNWRIIAKSVLKGYNEKRKPEDLEHILVSMRARLVSSLVYALRTIRINYRNEDPTYILKMQANGWRVLELLTKEYDSNQRSI
;
A
#
# COMPACT_ATOMS: atom_id res chain seq x y z
N LEU A 1 4.01 -8.31 -26.33
CA LEU A 1 5.30 -8.89 -25.91
C LEU A 1 5.92 -7.91 -24.91
N PHE A 2 6.41 -8.39 -23.77
CA PHE A 2 7.06 -7.53 -22.76
C PHE A 2 8.55 -7.33 -23.08
N GLN A 3 9.11 -6.18 -22.68
CA GLN A 3 10.54 -5.89 -22.74
C GLN A 3 11.19 -6.24 -21.40
N PHE A 4 12.37 -6.86 -21.44
CA PHE A 4 13.17 -7.08 -20.24
C PHE A 4 13.79 -5.77 -19.75
N LEU A 5 13.60 -5.46 -18.46
CA LEU A 5 14.24 -4.34 -17.78
C LEU A 5 15.37 -4.86 -16.88
N PRO A 6 16.59 -4.29 -16.95
CA PRO A 6 17.68 -4.70 -16.08
C PRO A 6 17.45 -4.20 -14.66
N GLY A 7 17.97 -4.92 -13.65
CA GLY A 7 17.93 -4.49 -12.26
C GLY A 7 17.78 -5.65 -11.29
N LEU A 8 17.92 -5.35 -10.01
CA LEU A 8 17.58 -6.23 -8.91
C LEU A 8 16.32 -5.69 -8.23
N MET A 9 15.46 -6.60 -7.79
CA MET A 9 14.35 -6.26 -6.90
C MET A 9 14.89 -5.61 -5.62
N LEU A 10 14.11 -4.68 -5.06
CA LEU A 10 14.46 -3.96 -3.83
C LEU A 10 14.79 -4.91 -2.66
N GLU A 11 14.10 -6.05 -2.57
CA GLU A 11 14.36 -7.10 -1.58
C GLU A 11 15.85 -7.51 -1.51
N LYS A 12 16.58 -7.44 -2.64
CA LYS A 12 17.98 -7.88 -2.75
C LYS A 12 19.01 -6.79 -2.45
N ILE A 13 18.57 -5.56 -2.20
CA ILE A 13 19.45 -4.38 -2.10
C ILE A 13 19.57 -3.88 -0.66
N GLY A 14 18.50 -4.05 0.13
CA GLY A 14 18.42 -3.58 1.51
C GLY A 14 17.83 -2.17 1.63
N TYR A 15 17.41 -1.84 2.85
CA TYR A 15 16.60 -0.66 3.14
C TYR A 15 17.41 0.42 3.88
N ASN A 16 17.35 1.65 3.39
CA ASN A 16 17.98 2.83 4.00
C ASN A 16 17.33 4.13 3.49
N ASP A 17 17.67 5.26 4.10
CA ASP A 17 17.07 6.57 3.77
C ASP A 17 17.20 6.97 2.30
N THR A 18 18.31 6.64 1.65
CA THR A 18 18.50 6.93 0.22
C THR A 18 17.50 6.14 -0.62
N VAL A 19 17.30 4.86 -0.29
CA VAL A 19 16.34 3.99 -0.96
C VAL A 19 14.91 4.46 -0.71
N TYR A 20 14.54 4.77 0.54
CA TYR A 20 13.21 5.29 0.86
C TYR A 20 12.87 6.58 0.10
N SER A 21 13.83 7.52 0.04
CA SER A 21 13.69 8.76 -0.73
C SER A 21 13.54 8.47 -2.22
N LEU A 22 14.33 7.54 -2.76
CA LEU A 22 14.25 7.17 -4.17
C LEU A 22 12.87 6.57 -4.52
N MET A 23 12.30 5.73 -3.64
CA MET A 23 10.97 5.15 -3.79
C MET A 23 9.86 6.20 -3.71
N GLY A 24 9.97 7.18 -2.79
CA GLY A 24 9.04 8.31 -2.76
C GLY A 24 9.06 9.13 -4.05
N GLY A 25 10.25 9.36 -4.60
CA GLY A 25 10.41 10.00 -5.91
C GLY A 25 9.85 9.19 -7.08
N LEU A 26 9.79 7.85 -6.98
CA LEU A 26 9.16 6.99 -7.99
C LEU A 26 7.65 7.18 -8.05
N VAL A 27 7.00 7.16 -6.88
CA VAL A 27 5.53 7.34 -6.79
C VAL A 27 5.15 8.73 -7.29
N ALA A 28 5.95 9.76 -6.96
CA ALA A 28 5.74 11.10 -7.51
C ALA A 28 5.88 11.15 -9.03
N ASP A 29 6.87 10.47 -9.61
CA ASP A 29 7.03 10.36 -11.07
C ASP A 29 5.83 9.66 -11.70
N PHE A 30 5.37 8.55 -11.12
CA PHE A 30 4.20 7.82 -11.61
C PHE A 30 2.94 8.70 -11.58
N HIS A 31 2.67 9.39 -10.47
CA HIS A 31 1.55 10.33 -10.37
C HIS A 31 1.65 11.47 -11.40
N ASN A 32 2.85 12.00 -11.63
CA ASN A 32 3.05 13.07 -12.63
C ASN A 32 2.88 12.56 -14.07
N ALA A 33 3.40 11.37 -14.37
CA ALA A 33 3.33 10.75 -15.69
C ALA A 33 1.91 10.33 -16.08
N THR A 34 1.00 10.19 -15.11
CA THR A 34 -0.38 9.77 -15.31
C THR A 34 -1.41 10.89 -15.11
N LEU A 35 -0.97 12.15 -14.99
CA LEU A 35 -1.84 13.30 -14.75
C LEU A 35 -2.93 13.49 -15.82
N ASP A 36 -2.57 13.26 -17.08
CA ASP A 36 -3.44 13.40 -18.25
C ASP A 36 -3.81 12.05 -18.87
N PHE A 37 -3.47 10.94 -18.20
CA PHE A 37 -3.81 9.61 -18.67
C PHE A 37 -5.30 9.32 -18.47
N SER A 38 -5.96 8.89 -19.54
CA SER A 38 -7.32 8.32 -19.48
C SER A 38 -7.43 7.14 -20.43
N HIS A 39 -8.16 6.12 -19.99
CA HIS A 39 -8.45 4.96 -20.81
C HIS A 39 -9.75 4.30 -20.34
N PRO A 40 -10.66 3.89 -21.26
CA PRO A 40 -12.00 3.37 -20.91
C PRO A 40 -12.00 2.18 -19.95
N ALA A 41 -10.93 1.38 -19.94
CA ALA A 41 -10.78 0.27 -18.99
C ALA A 41 -10.79 0.73 -17.51
N TYR A 42 -10.34 1.95 -17.23
CA TYR A 42 -10.32 2.53 -15.88
C TYR A 42 -11.50 3.47 -15.61
N GLU A 43 -12.43 3.62 -16.57
CA GLU A 43 -13.64 4.43 -16.41
C GLU A 43 -14.83 3.62 -15.90
N ASN A 44 -14.76 2.28 -15.96
CA ASN A 44 -15.87 1.37 -15.61
C ASN A 44 -15.62 0.52 -14.34
N GLY A 45 -14.84 1.02 -13.38
CA GLY A 45 -14.89 0.57 -11.98
C GLY A 45 -14.31 -0.81 -11.66
N TRP A 46 -13.44 -1.40 -12.49
CA TRP A 46 -12.72 -2.62 -12.08
C TRP A 46 -11.54 -2.22 -11.21
N CYS A 47 -11.73 -2.12 -9.89
CA CYS A 47 -10.78 -1.43 -9.04
C CYS A 47 -10.67 -2.05 -7.63
N HIS A 48 -9.92 -3.14 -7.53
CA HIS A 48 -9.90 -4.05 -6.38
C HIS A 48 -9.44 -3.49 -5.03
N PHE A 49 -8.87 -2.28 -4.95
CA PHE A 49 -8.20 -1.82 -3.73
C PHE A 49 -8.50 -0.36 -3.42
N MET A 50 -8.95 -0.07 -2.19
CA MET A 50 -9.05 1.29 -1.63
C MET A 50 -9.77 2.31 -2.53
N CYS A 51 -10.78 1.89 -3.29
CA CYS A 51 -11.72 2.79 -3.93
C CYS A 51 -13.07 2.69 -3.20
N ASN A 52 -13.89 3.73 -3.30
CA ASN A 52 -15.20 3.77 -2.64
C ASN A 52 -16.13 2.63 -3.09
N GLU A 53 -16.02 2.20 -4.34
CA GLU A 53 -16.92 1.23 -4.95
C GLU A 53 -16.64 -0.22 -4.49
N ASP A 54 -15.38 -0.55 -4.22
CA ASP A 54 -14.97 -1.91 -3.81
C ASP A 54 -14.71 -2.04 -2.29
N TRP A 55 -14.77 -0.95 -1.52
CA TRP A 55 -14.57 -0.99 -0.07
C TRP A 55 -15.62 -1.85 0.65
N ASP A 56 -16.89 -1.73 0.23
CA ASP A 56 -17.98 -2.55 0.76
C ASP A 56 -17.80 -4.04 0.39
N THR A 57 -17.35 -4.33 -0.84
CA THR A 57 -17.06 -5.71 -1.29
C THR A 57 -15.98 -6.38 -0.45
N LEU A 58 -14.95 -5.62 -0.07
CA LEU A 58 -13.87 -6.12 0.78
C LEU A 58 -14.35 -6.37 2.23
N GLU A 59 -15.22 -5.51 2.75
CA GLU A 59 -15.86 -5.70 4.06
C GLU A 59 -16.81 -6.92 4.06
N GLU A 60 -17.53 -7.15 2.96
CA GLU A 60 -18.32 -8.38 2.77
C GLU A 60 -17.45 -9.64 2.78
N GLU A 61 -16.26 -9.59 2.17
CA GLU A 61 -15.31 -10.70 2.21
C GLU A 61 -14.81 -10.97 3.64
N LEU A 62 -14.58 -9.93 4.47
CA LEU A 62 -14.30 -10.11 5.90
C LEU A 62 -15.46 -10.83 6.60
N HIS A 63 -16.70 -10.39 6.39
CA HIS A 63 -17.89 -11.04 6.98
C HIS A 63 -18.02 -12.50 6.55
N HIS A 64 -17.72 -12.80 5.28
CA HIS A 64 -17.70 -14.16 4.78
C HIS A 64 -16.62 -15.00 5.48
N GLN A 65 -15.40 -14.47 5.66
CA GLN A 65 -14.32 -15.15 6.38
C GLN A 65 -14.67 -15.46 7.84
N ILE A 66 -15.37 -14.55 8.52
CA ILE A 66 -15.85 -14.76 9.89
C ILE A 66 -16.89 -15.89 9.91
N LYS A 67 -17.86 -15.86 8.99
CA LYS A 67 -18.92 -16.88 8.88
C LYS A 67 -18.35 -18.27 8.60
N GLU A 68 -17.38 -18.37 7.69
CA GLU A 68 -16.71 -19.64 7.33
C GLU A 68 -15.62 -20.06 8.34
N LYS A 69 -15.43 -19.30 9.43
CA LYS A 69 -14.43 -19.56 10.49
C LYS A 69 -13.00 -19.61 9.95
N VAL A 70 -12.71 -18.82 8.91
CA VAL A 70 -11.35 -18.60 8.40
C VAL A 70 -10.61 -17.62 9.32
N LEU A 71 -11.27 -16.52 9.69
CA LEU A 71 -10.79 -15.59 10.69
C LEU A 71 -11.64 -15.76 11.96
N THR A 72 -11.02 -16.27 13.02
CA THR A 72 -11.74 -16.60 14.28
C THR A 72 -11.28 -15.79 15.48
N ASP A 73 -10.11 -15.16 15.41
CA ASP A 73 -9.59 -14.36 16.49
C ASP A 73 -10.39 -13.05 16.60
N LYS A 74 -11.06 -12.86 17.74
CA LYS A 74 -11.93 -11.70 17.96
C LYS A 74 -11.15 -10.38 17.90
N SER A 75 -9.92 -10.34 18.43
CA SER A 75 -9.12 -9.12 18.42
C SER A 75 -8.73 -8.71 17.01
N GLN A 76 -8.40 -9.69 16.15
CA GLN A 76 -8.12 -9.46 14.74
C GLN A 76 -9.35 -8.98 13.97
N ILE A 77 -10.51 -9.57 14.24
CA ILE A 77 -11.79 -9.14 13.66
C ILE A 77 -12.09 -7.68 14.05
N ASP A 78 -11.98 -7.35 15.33
CA ASP A 78 -12.24 -6.00 15.85
C ASP A 78 -11.27 -4.96 15.22
N LEU A 79 -9.99 -5.33 15.02
CA LEU A 79 -9.01 -4.48 14.34
C LEU A 79 -9.35 -4.24 12.87
N CYS A 80 -9.76 -5.29 12.15
CA CYS A 80 -10.20 -5.16 10.76
C CYS A 80 -11.42 -4.27 10.65
N GLN A 81 -12.48 -4.53 11.42
CA GLN A 81 -13.72 -3.74 11.40
C GLN A 81 -13.43 -2.26 11.68
N LYS A 82 -12.63 -1.99 12.72
CA LYS A 82 -12.23 -0.62 13.06
C LYS A 82 -11.44 0.04 11.92
N GLY A 83 -10.57 -0.70 11.21
CA GLY A 83 -9.89 -0.18 10.04
C GLY A 83 -10.83 0.18 8.88
N PHE A 84 -11.87 -0.63 8.64
CA PHE A 84 -12.93 -0.31 7.67
C PHE A 84 -13.67 0.97 8.05
N ASP A 85 -14.12 1.06 9.30
CA ASP A 85 -14.87 2.21 9.82
C ASP A 85 -14.04 3.50 9.77
N ASP A 86 -12.79 3.45 10.22
CA ASP A 86 -11.92 4.62 10.27
C ASP A 86 -11.61 5.15 8.86
N PHE A 87 -11.36 4.27 7.88
CA PHE A 87 -11.15 4.69 6.48
C PHE A 87 -12.43 5.29 5.86
N ARG A 88 -13.59 4.69 6.16
CA ARG A 88 -14.88 5.21 5.71
C ARG A 88 -15.14 6.61 6.26
N ASN A 89 -14.89 6.81 7.55
CA ASN A 89 -15.18 8.04 8.26
C ASN A 89 -14.19 9.17 7.95
N ASP A 90 -12.91 8.86 7.73
CA ASP A 90 -11.88 9.89 7.62
C ASP A 90 -11.41 10.13 6.17
N VAL A 91 -11.52 9.14 5.27
CA VAL A 91 -11.05 9.26 3.88
C VAL A 91 -12.22 9.29 2.91
N ILE A 92 -13.08 8.27 2.90
CA ILE A 92 -14.21 8.18 1.95
C ILE A 92 -15.21 9.33 2.16
N SER A 93 -15.43 9.76 3.39
CA SER A 93 -16.30 10.91 3.69
C SER A 93 -15.78 12.23 3.09
N GLN A 94 -14.46 12.34 2.87
CA GLN A 94 -13.76 13.50 2.33
C GLN A 94 -13.47 13.37 0.83
N ARG A 95 -14.14 12.45 0.13
CA ARG A 95 -13.86 12.13 -1.28
C ARG A 95 -13.89 13.32 -2.25
N GLU A 96 -14.63 14.38 -1.91
CA GLU A 96 -14.76 15.58 -2.75
C GLU A 96 -13.60 16.56 -2.56
N THR A 97 -12.86 16.46 -1.45
CA THR A 97 -11.76 17.36 -1.11
C THR A 97 -10.39 16.74 -1.32
N LEU A 98 -10.28 15.42 -1.15
CA LEU A 98 -9.02 14.69 -1.31
C LEU A 98 -8.51 14.70 -2.76
N LYS A 99 -7.19 14.66 -2.91
CA LYS A 99 -6.57 14.65 -4.22
C LYS A 99 -6.71 13.27 -4.90
N ILE A 100 -7.52 13.22 -5.95
CA ILE A 100 -7.71 12.03 -6.79
C ILE A 100 -6.73 12.03 -7.97
N GLY A 101 -6.23 10.84 -8.33
CA GLY A 101 -5.49 10.59 -9.56
C GLY A 101 -5.27 9.09 -9.78
N PHE A 102 -4.43 8.74 -10.74
CA PHE A 102 -4.02 7.34 -10.92
C PHE A 102 -3.01 6.94 -9.84
N ILE A 103 -3.27 5.80 -9.21
CA ILE A 103 -2.37 5.17 -8.24
C ILE A 103 -1.91 3.80 -8.75
N HIS A 104 -0.69 3.41 -8.37
CA HIS A 104 -0.17 2.09 -8.68
C HIS A 104 -0.71 1.03 -7.73
N SER A 105 -0.96 1.39 -6.47
CA SER A 105 -1.56 0.58 -5.40
C SER A 105 -0.67 -0.51 -4.83
N ASP A 106 0.33 -0.97 -5.59
CA ASP A 106 1.20 -2.08 -5.18
C ASP A 106 2.70 -1.81 -5.40
N VAL A 107 3.16 -0.58 -5.11
CA VAL A 107 4.60 -0.28 -5.12
C VAL A 107 5.26 -0.90 -3.89
N ASN A 108 5.84 -2.09 -4.08
CA ASN A 108 6.50 -2.88 -3.05
C ASN A 108 7.90 -3.37 -3.49
N GLU A 109 8.53 -4.21 -2.67
CA GLU A 109 9.91 -4.66 -2.86
C GLU A 109 10.13 -5.57 -4.07
N THR A 110 9.06 -6.21 -4.56
CA THR A 110 9.09 -7.12 -5.71
C THR A 110 8.77 -6.41 -7.03
N ASN A 111 8.03 -5.29 -6.97
CA ASN A 111 7.57 -4.54 -8.14
C ASN A 111 8.49 -3.39 -8.57
N VAL A 112 9.59 -3.14 -7.84
CA VAL A 112 10.57 -2.11 -8.20
C VAL A 112 11.93 -2.72 -8.49
N LEU A 113 12.48 -2.39 -9.66
CA LEU A 113 13.82 -2.76 -10.09
C LEU A 113 14.77 -1.59 -9.86
N LEU A 114 15.91 -1.87 -9.23
CA LEU A 114 16.98 -0.92 -9.04
C LEU A 114 18.33 -1.46 -9.53
N GLN A 115 19.20 -0.54 -9.92
CA GLN A 115 20.56 -0.84 -10.33
C GLN A 115 21.54 0.02 -9.54
N ARG A 116 22.61 -0.59 -9.03
CA ARG A 116 23.71 0.14 -8.39
C ARG A 116 24.48 0.91 -9.45
N VAL A 117 24.58 2.23 -9.28
CA VAL A 117 25.31 3.13 -10.19
C VAL A 117 26.69 3.51 -9.65
N SER A 118 26.83 3.57 -8.33
CA SER A 118 28.11 3.75 -7.64
C SER A 118 28.03 3.19 -6.22
N ASP A 119 29.10 3.32 -5.45
CA ASP A 119 29.04 2.93 -4.04
C ASP A 119 27.94 3.71 -3.29
N GLY A 120 27.08 2.97 -2.57
CA GLY A 120 25.91 3.50 -1.87
C GLY A 120 24.83 4.16 -2.73
N LYS A 121 24.90 4.15 -4.07
CA LYS A 121 23.92 4.81 -4.95
C LYS A 121 23.21 3.83 -5.87
N TYR A 122 21.90 3.98 -5.92
CA TYR A 122 21.01 3.21 -6.77
C TYR A 122 20.19 4.13 -7.68
N GLN A 123 19.83 3.61 -8.85
CA GLN A 123 18.84 4.20 -9.73
C GLN A 123 17.69 3.22 -9.90
N ILE A 124 16.47 3.71 -10.02
CA ILE A 124 15.34 2.87 -10.42
C ILE A 124 15.42 2.66 -11.93
N THR A 125 15.26 1.41 -12.35
CA THR A 125 15.29 0.99 -13.75
C THR A 125 13.95 0.45 -14.24
N GLY A 126 13.01 0.17 -13.33
CA GLY A 126 11.68 -0.27 -13.68
C GLY A 126 10.71 -0.24 -12.51
N LEU A 127 9.45 0.08 -12.83
CA LEU A 127 8.27 -0.19 -12.04
C LEU A 127 7.48 -1.25 -12.80
N LEU A 128 7.08 -2.32 -12.12
CA LEU A 128 6.44 -3.50 -12.67
C LEU A 128 5.02 -3.66 -12.10
N ASP A 129 4.26 -4.56 -12.72
CA ASP A 129 2.93 -4.99 -12.29
C ASP A 129 1.88 -3.90 -12.14
N PHE A 130 1.40 -3.41 -13.28
CA PHE A 130 0.34 -2.42 -13.36
C PHE A 130 -1.07 -3.02 -13.23
N GLY A 131 -1.19 -4.31 -12.85
CA GLY A 131 -2.46 -5.04 -12.83
C GLY A 131 -3.50 -4.44 -11.89
N ASP A 132 -3.04 -3.83 -10.79
CA ASP A 132 -3.88 -3.23 -9.75
C ASP A 132 -3.93 -1.70 -9.81
N THR A 133 -3.41 -1.10 -10.89
CA THR A 133 -3.47 0.36 -11.07
C THR A 133 -4.89 0.83 -11.29
N HIS A 134 -5.26 1.99 -10.75
CA HIS A 134 -6.61 2.53 -10.87
C HIS A 134 -6.68 3.99 -10.40
N LYS A 135 -7.85 4.63 -10.55
CA LYS A 135 -8.09 5.98 -10.02
C LYS A 135 -8.55 5.92 -8.56
N SER A 136 -7.79 6.54 -7.66
CA SER A 136 -8.16 6.69 -6.24
C SER A 136 -7.46 7.91 -5.63
N TYR A 137 -7.50 8.05 -4.30
CA TYR A 137 -6.79 9.09 -3.58
C TYR A 137 -5.28 8.87 -3.66
N LEU A 138 -4.53 9.88 -4.12
CA LEU A 138 -3.07 9.78 -4.28
C LEU A 138 -2.36 9.46 -2.97
N ILE A 139 -2.93 9.88 -1.84
CA ILE A 139 -2.38 9.59 -0.51
C ILE A 139 -2.36 8.10 -0.19
N CYS A 140 -3.28 7.31 -0.76
CA CYS A 140 -3.33 5.87 -0.55
C CYS A 140 -2.13 5.16 -1.17
N ASP A 141 -1.57 5.64 -2.28
CA ASP A 141 -0.36 5.08 -2.90
C ASP A 141 0.89 5.37 -2.06
N ILE A 142 0.99 6.61 -1.54
CA ILE A 142 2.07 7.00 -0.61
C ILE A 142 1.99 6.18 0.68
N ALA A 143 0.79 6.03 1.24
CA ALA A 143 0.56 5.26 2.45
C ALA A 143 0.89 3.77 2.25
N ALA A 144 0.48 3.17 1.12
CA ALA A 144 0.81 1.79 0.77
C ALA A 144 2.33 1.58 0.68
N LEU A 145 3.06 2.48 -0.01
CA LEU A 145 4.50 2.41 -0.08
C LEU A 145 5.17 2.45 1.30
N ILE A 146 4.77 3.39 2.16
CA ILE A 146 5.33 3.52 3.51
C ILE A 146 5.06 2.25 4.34
N LEU A 147 3.83 1.72 4.24
CA LEU A 147 3.45 0.48 4.92
C LEU A 147 4.35 -0.68 4.49
N TYR A 148 4.52 -0.91 3.20
CA TYR A 148 5.33 -2.04 2.70
C TYR A 148 6.78 -1.92 3.13
N LEU A 149 7.38 -0.74 2.96
CA LEU A 149 8.74 -0.49 3.42
C LEU A 149 8.90 -0.72 4.94
N ALA A 150 7.93 -0.32 5.75
CA ALA A 150 7.98 -0.54 7.20
C ALA A 150 7.86 -2.02 7.59
N VAL A 151 6.96 -2.76 6.93
CA VAL A 151 6.79 -4.20 7.13
C VAL A 151 8.05 -4.96 6.71
N ASP A 152 8.62 -4.65 5.55
CA ASP A 152 9.78 -5.35 5.01
C ASP A 152 11.09 -5.01 5.71
N ALA A 153 11.29 -3.75 6.08
CA ALA A 153 12.44 -3.34 6.89
C ALA A 153 12.34 -3.84 8.34
N ASN A 154 11.18 -4.38 8.75
CA ASN A 154 10.86 -4.74 10.12
C ASN A 154 11.13 -3.56 11.08
N GLU A 155 10.69 -2.37 10.68
CA GLU A 155 10.88 -1.11 11.40
C GLU A 155 9.57 -0.67 12.04
N ASP A 156 9.55 -0.62 13.37
CA ASP A 156 8.36 -0.23 14.13
C ASP A 156 8.12 1.28 14.07
N ASN A 157 9.17 2.07 13.85
CA ASN A 157 9.08 3.51 13.68
C ASN A 157 8.92 3.88 12.20
N TRP A 158 7.76 3.57 11.63
CA TRP A 158 7.40 3.88 10.25
C TRP A 158 7.56 5.36 9.90
N ARG A 159 7.55 6.28 10.88
CA ARG A 159 7.73 7.73 10.66
C ARG A 159 9.11 8.09 10.13
N ILE A 160 10.15 7.32 10.46
CA ILE A 160 11.49 7.53 9.90
C ILE A 160 11.45 7.26 8.40
N ILE A 161 10.83 6.15 8.01
CA ILE A 161 10.61 5.77 6.62
C ILE A 161 9.74 6.82 5.92
N ALA A 162 8.62 7.21 6.52
CA ALA A 162 7.71 8.20 5.97
C ALA A 162 8.41 9.53 5.69
N LYS A 163 9.25 10.02 6.61
CA LYS A 163 10.03 11.25 6.38
C LYS A 163 10.94 11.14 5.16
N SER A 164 11.63 10.02 5.01
CA SER A 164 12.52 9.80 3.85
C SER A 164 11.72 9.65 2.55
N VAL A 165 10.61 8.90 2.54
CA VAL A 165 9.69 8.77 1.40
C VAL A 165 9.12 10.13 1.00
N LEU A 166 8.55 10.88 1.95
CA LEU A 166 7.93 12.18 1.70
C LEU A 166 8.96 13.21 1.21
N LYS A 167 10.20 13.15 1.70
CA LYS A 167 11.29 13.99 1.18
C LYS A 167 11.48 13.77 -0.33
N GLY A 168 11.65 12.52 -0.76
CA GLY A 168 11.85 12.20 -2.17
C GLY A 168 10.63 12.45 -3.04
N TYR A 169 9.42 12.22 -2.51
CA TYR A 169 8.19 12.57 -3.20
C TYR A 169 8.12 14.10 -3.43
N ASN A 170 8.38 14.89 -2.37
CA ASN A 170 8.32 16.35 -2.40
C ASN A 170 9.33 17.01 -3.35
N GLU A 171 10.43 16.34 -3.69
CA GLU A 171 11.38 16.82 -4.71
C GLU A 171 10.75 16.92 -6.10
N LYS A 172 9.68 16.17 -6.38
CA LYS A 172 9.05 16.08 -7.71
C LYS A 172 7.59 16.46 -7.73
N ARG A 173 6.89 16.31 -6.60
CA ARG A 173 5.47 16.63 -6.45
C ARG A 173 5.18 16.97 -4.99
N LYS A 174 4.51 18.09 -4.73
CA LYS A 174 4.08 18.44 -3.37
C LYS A 174 3.11 17.37 -2.85
N PRO A 175 3.35 16.74 -1.69
CA PRO A 175 2.38 15.84 -1.10
C PRO A 175 1.19 16.62 -0.53
N GLU A 176 0.00 16.04 -0.65
CA GLU A 176 -1.28 16.57 -0.19
C GLU A 176 -1.91 15.53 0.74
N ASP A 177 -2.88 15.94 1.57
CA ASP A 177 -3.69 15.03 2.40
C ASP A 177 -2.89 14.19 3.43
N LEU A 178 -1.73 14.69 3.87
CA LEU A 178 -0.77 13.97 4.73
C LEU A 178 -1.37 13.47 6.05
N GLU A 179 -2.38 14.15 6.59
CA GLU A 179 -3.14 13.75 7.77
C GLU A 179 -3.86 12.41 7.62
N HIS A 180 -4.05 11.94 6.38
CA HIS A 180 -4.71 10.68 6.06
C HIS A 180 -3.73 9.51 5.83
N ILE A 181 -2.41 9.72 5.97
CA ILE A 181 -1.42 8.64 5.77
C ILE A 181 -1.67 7.47 6.71
N LEU A 182 -1.80 7.74 8.02
CA LEU A 182 -1.90 6.68 9.01
C LEU A 182 -3.18 5.84 8.85
N VAL A 183 -4.32 6.49 8.58
CA VAL A 183 -5.58 5.77 8.33
C VAL A 183 -5.52 4.98 7.02
N SER A 184 -4.87 5.52 5.99
CA SER A 184 -4.70 4.83 4.70
C SER A 184 -3.75 3.64 4.81
N MET A 185 -2.68 3.73 5.62
CA MET A 185 -1.80 2.60 5.92
C MET A 185 -2.57 1.46 6.59
N ARG A 186 -3.41 1.79 7.58
CA ARG A 186 -4.26 0.81 8.27
C ARG A 186 -5.25 0.16 7.31
N ALA A 187 -5.93 0.96 6.50
CA ALA A 187 -6.87 0.48 5.49
C ALA A 187 -6.19 -0.48 4.49
N ARG A 188 -5.00 -0.12 4.00
CA ARG A 188 -4.21 -0.97 3.09
C ARG A 188 -3.80 -2.27 3.75
N LEU A 189 -3.38 -2.23 5.02
CA LEU A 189 -2.97 -3.42 5.76
C LEU A 189 -4.15 -4.37 6.00
N VAL A 190 -5.31 -3.84 6.42
CA VAL A 190 -6.56 -4.60 6.54
C VAL A 190 -6.93 -5.26 5.22
N SER A 191 -6.90 -4.49 4.13
CA SER A 191 -7.18 -5.01 2.78
C SER A 191 -6.27 -6.20 2.45
N SER A 192 -4.97 -6.02 2.67
CA SER A 192 -3.98 -7.05 2.34
C SER A 192 -4.15 -8.32 3.18
N LEU A 193 -4.50 -8.20 4.46
CA LEU A 193 -4.77 -9.34 5.34
C LEU A 193 -6.03 -10.10 4.92
N VAL A 194 -7.11 -9.39 4.61
CA VAL A 194 -8.36 -10.00 4.14
C VAL A 194 -8.14 -10.71 2.79
N TYR A 195 -7.45 -10.06 1.85
CA TYR A 195 -7.13 -10.68 0.56
C TYR A 195 -6.20 -11.87 0.69
N ALA A 196 -5.19 -11.81 1.56
CA ALA A 196 -4.29 -12.93 1.85
C ALA A 196 -5.07 -14.17 2.30
N LEU A 197 -6.00 -14.01 3.26
CA LEU A 197 -6.85 -15.11 3.75
C LEU A 197 -7.77 -15.65 2.66
N ARG A 198 -8.36 -14.77 1.83
CA ARG A 198 -9.16 -15.17 0.67
C ARG A 198 -8.35 -16.00 -0.31
N THR A 199 -7.13 -15.57 -0.66
CA THR A 199 -6.26 -16.26 -1.61
C THR A 199 -5.85 -17.64 -1.09
N ILE A 200 -5.51 -17.75 0.20
CA ILE A 200 -5.21 -19.05 0.85
C ILE A 200 -6.45 -19.96 0.81
N ARG A 201 -7.63 -19.43 1.15
CA ARG A 201 -8.90 -20.18 1.15
C ARG A 201 -9.24 -20.74 -0.23
N ILE A 202 -9.13 -19.90 -1.28
CA ILE A 202 -9.53 -20.25 -2.65
C ILE A 202 -8.44 -21.10 -3.33
N ASN A 203 -7.19 -21.02 -2.85
CA ASN A 203 -6.03 -21.80 -3.30
C ASN A 203 -5.90 -21.90 -4.83
N TYR A 204 -6.10 -20.77 -5.52
CA TYR A 204 -6.36 -20.73 -6.96
C TYR A 204 -5.16 -21.17 -7.83
N ARG A 205 -3.93 -21.15 -7.29
CA ARG A 205 -2.71 -21.31 -8.10
C ARG A 205 -1.80 -22.49 -7.73
N ASN A 206 -2.07 -23.24 -6.65
CA ASN A 206 -1.10 -24.20 -6.09
C ASN A 206 0.33 -23.61 -5.93
N GLU A 207 0.41 -22.29 -5.76
CA GLU A 207 1.67 -21.58 -5.59
C GLU A 207 2.09 -21.62 -4.12
N ASP A 208 3.40 -21.52 -3.89
CA ASP A 208 3.95 -21.46 -2.54
C ASP A 208 3.37 -20.25 -1.78
N PRO A 209 2.59 -20.45 -0.71
CA PRO A 209 1.96 -19.36 0.03
C PRO A 209 2.96 -18.56 0.87
N THR A 210 4.26 -18.87 0.82
CA THR A 210 5.29 -18.25 1.67
C THR A 210 5.28 -16.71 1.62
N TYR A 211 5.04 -16.08 0.47
CA TYR A 211 4.96 -14.62 0.39
C TYR A 211 3.72 -14.07 1.14
N ILE A 212 2.58 -14.76 1.02
CA ILE A 212 1.33 -14.43 1.74
C ILE A 212 1.55 -14.61 3.26
N LEU A 213 2.26 -15.66 3.64
CA LEU A 213 2.58 -15.97 5.04
C LEU A 213 3.55 -14.96 5.65
N LYS A 214 4.50 -14.42 4.89
CA LYS A 214 5.42 -13.36 5.33
C LYS A 214 4.64 -12.10 5.76
N MET A 215 3.67 -11.68 4.95
CA MET A 215 2.81 -10.54 5.28
C MET A 215 1.88 -10.83 6.47
N GLN A 216 1.33 -12.03 6.57
CA GLN A 216 0.49 -12.46 7.71
C GLN A 216 1.25 -12.49 9.04
N ALA A 217 2.52 -12.92 9.04
CA ALA A 217 3.29 -13.10 10.25
C ALA A 217 3.51 -11.79 11.03
N ASN A 218 3.75 -10.69 10.31
CA ASN A 218 3.96 -9.37 10.91
C ASN A 218 2.75 -8.44 10.81
N GLY A 219 1.83 -8.68 9.88
CA GLY A 219 0.73 -7.76 9.57
C GLY A 219 -0.20 -7.50 10.76
N TRP A 220 -0.54 -8.51 11.56
CA TRP A 220 -1.40 -8.31 12.74
C TRP A 220 -0.75 -7.43 13.80
N ARG A 221 0.54 -7.67 14.08
CA ARG A 221 1.34 -6.86 15.02
C ARG A 221 1.44 -5.40 14.55
N VAL A 222 1.71 -5.19 13.27
CA VAL A 222 1.79 -3.83 12.68
C VAL A 222 0.41 -3.16 12.70
N LEU A 223 -0.67 -3.88 12.41
CA LEU A 223 -2.03 -3.32 12.47
C LEU A 223 -2.39 -2.87 13.89
N GLU A 224 -2.03 -3.63 14.91
CA GLU A 224 -2.18 -3.22 16.31
C GLU A 224 -1.39 -1.95 16.64
N LEU A 225 -0.13 -1.86 16.20
CA LEU A 225 0.73 -0.70 16.43
C LEU A 225 0.14 0.56 15.78
N LEU A 226 -0.21 0.48 14.49
CA LEU A 226 -0.80 1.60 13.76
C LEU A 226 -2.15 2.02 14.36
N THR A 227 -2.95 1.06 14.84
CA THR A 227 -4.24 1.35 15.47
C THR A 227 -4.07 2.08 16.80
N LYS A 228 -3.14 1.64 17.66
CA LYS A 228 -2.83 2.34 18.92
C LYS A 228 -2.37 3.77 18.67
N GLU A 229 -1.53 3.97 17.66
CA GLU A 229 -1.05 5.30 17.31
C GLU A 229 -2.16 6.20 16.74
N TYR A 230 -3.03 5.63 15.90
CA TYR A 230 -4.18 6.35 15.36
C TYR A 230 -5.14 6.81 16.47
N ASP A 231 -5.46 5.92 17.41
CA ASP A 231 -6.33 6.23 18.56
C ASP A 231 -5.70 7.26 19.52
N SER A 232 -4.36 7.35 19.55
CA SER A 232 -3.63 8.36 20.33
C SER A 232 -3.64 9.76 19.69
N ASN A 233 -4.33 9.93 18.55
CA ASN A 233 -4.39 11.16 17.74
C ASN A 233 -3.02 11.67 17.26
N GLN A 234 -2.01 10.80 17.17
CA GLN A 234 -0.72 11.13 16.58
C GLN A 234 -0.79 11.03 15.05
N ARG A 235 -1.62 11.86 14.42
CA ARG A 235 -1.93 11.76 12.98
C ARG A 235 -0.93 12.49 12.07
N SER A 236 -0.18 13.46 12.61
CA SER A 236 0.78 14.27 11.84
C SER A 236 2.14 13.61 11.73
N ILE A 237 2.77 13.65 10.55
CA ILE A 237 4.16 13.20 10.28
C ILE A 237 5.15 14.36 10.31
#